data_AF-A0A949XVF7-F1
#
_entry.id   AF-A0A949XVF7-F1
#
_cell.length_a   1.000
_cell.length_b   1.000
_cell.length_c   1.000
_cell.angle_alpha   90.00
_cell.angle_beta   90.00
_cell.angle_gamma   90.00
#
_symmetry.space_group_name_H-M   'P 1'
#
loop_
_entity.id
_entity.type
_entity.pdbx_description
1 polymer ?
#
loop_
_entity_poly.entity_id
_entity_poly.type
_entity_poly.pdbx_seq_one_letter_code
_entity_poly.pdbx_strand_id
1 'polypeptide(L)' 'CPIRLEGEFTIQDSEGNSSGLGGRTIISLCRCGLAENKPFCDGSHGRNGFSSQCKARDLAPPQPKL' A
#
# COMPACT_ATOMS: atom_id res chain seq x y z
N CYS A 1 -7.36 8.29 -1.83
CA CYS A 1 -5.98 8.21 -2.37
C CYS A 1 -5.32 6.89 -1.96
N PRO A 2 -4.75 6.09 -2.89
CA PRO A 2 -3.94 4.90 -2.57
C PRO A 2 -2.62 5.28 -1.87
N ILE A 3 -1.90 4.29 -1.34
CA ILE A 3 -0.54 4.48 -0.79
C ILE A 3 0.47 4.07 -1.86
N ARG A 4 1.34 5.00 -2.28
CA ARG A 4 2.39 4.73 -3.26
C ARG A 4 3.68 4.36 -2.55
N LEU A 5 4.24 3.21 -2.90
CA LEU A 5 5.52 2.70 -2.46
C LEU A 5 6.50 2.78 -3.63
N GLU A 6 7.70 3.28 -3.37
CA GLU A 6 8.78 3.41 -4.35
C GLU A 6 10.10 3.06 -3.68
N GLY A 7 10.88 2.18 -4.32
CA GLY A 7 12.18 1.71 -3.83
C GLY A 7 12.29 0.20 -3.78
N GLU A 8 13.27 -0.28 -3.01
CA GLU A 8 13.47 -1.70 -2.75
C GLU A 8 12.61 -2.13 -1.55
N PHE A 9 11.61 -2.97 -1.78
CA PHE A 9 10.72 -3.46 -0.74
C PHE A 9 10.23 -4.88 -1.04
N THR A 10 9.79 -5.56 0.03
CA THR A 10 9.08 -6.83 -0.06
C THR A 10 7.68 -6.65 0.52
N ILE A 11 6.69 -7.24 -0.13
CA ILE A 11 5.31 -7.31 0.38
C ILE A 11 5.06 -8.77 0.73
N GLN A 12 4.68 -9.02 1.98
CA GLN A 12 4.36 -10.36 2.48
C GLN A 12 2.92 -10.39 2.99
N ASP A 13 2.31 -11.58 2.95
CA ASP A 13 1.05 -11.84 3.63
C ASP A 13 1.27 -12.09 5.14
N SER A 14 0.20 -12.43 5.86
CA SER A 14 0.26 -12.74 7.29
C SER A 14 1.04 -14.00 7.64
N GLU A 15 1.27 -14.88 6.67
CA GLU A 15 2.02 -16.14 6.82
C GLU A 15 3.51 -15.95 6.42
N GLY A 16 3.88 -14.79 5.91
CA GLY A 16 5.23 -14.45 5.47
C GLY A 16 5.52 -14.76 4.01
N ASN A 17 4.52 -15.16 3.21
CA ASN A 17 4.73 -15.45 1.80
C ASN A 17 4.90 -14.15 1.01
N SER A 18 5.99 -14.06 0.24
CA SER A 18 6.29 -12.88 -0.57
C SER A 18 5.40 -12.80 -1.81
N SER A 19 4.80 -11.64 -2.04
CA SER A 19 4.09 -11.33 -3.27
C SER A 19 5.08 -11.20 -4.43
N GLY A 20 4.81 -11.90 -5.54
CA GLY A 20 5.59 -11.77 -6.77
C GLY A 20 5.38 -10.40 -7.42
N LEU A 21 6.35 -9.48 -7.25
CA LEU A 21 6.24 -8.12 -7.80
C LEU A 21 6.64 -8.01 -9.28
N GLY A 22 7.24 -9.06 -9.85
CA GLY A 22 7.61 -9.10 -11.27
C GLY A 22 8.61 -8.01 -11.67
N GLY A 23 9.54 -7.66 -10.78
CA GLY A 23 10.54 -6.60 -11.01
C GLY A 23 10.03 -5.17 -10.84
N ARG A 24 8.81 -4.98 -10.32
CA ARG A 24 8.27 -3.64 -10.05
C ARG A 24 8.89 -3.05 -8.77
N THR A 25 9.48 -1.86 -8.91
CA THR A 25 10.00 -1.02 -7.80
C THR A 25 9.00 0.07 -7.38
N ILE A 26 7.87 0.18 -8.08
CA ILE A 26 6.78 1.11 -7.79
C ILE A 26 5.49 0.32 -7.69
N ILE A 27 4.83 0.39 -6.54
CA ILE A 27 3.55 -0.28 -6.28
C ILE A 27 2.61 0.70 -5.60
N SER A 28 1.31 0.57 -5.85
CA SER A 28 0.28 1.30 -5.12
C SER A 28 -0.61 0.31 -4.36
N LEU A 29 -0.76 0.50 -3.05
CA LEU A 29 -1.64 -0.30 -2.22
C LEU A 29 -3.03 0.33 -2.14
N CYS A 30 -4.04 -0.54 -2.19
CA CYS A 30 -5.43 -0.16 -2.04
C CYS A 30 -5.68 0.34 -0.62
N ARG A 31 -6.32 1.50 -0.52
CA ARG A 31 -6.81 2.06 0.74
C ARG A 31 -8.32 2.34 0.75
N CYS A 32 -8.97 2.24 -0.40
CA CYS A 32 -10.41 2.52 -0.51
C CYS A 32 -11.30 1.33 -0.13
N GLY A 33 -10.74 0.11 -0.04
CA GLY A 33 -11.54 -1.10 0.20
C GLY A 33 -12.33 -1.60 -1.02
N LEU A 34 -12.21 -0.96 -2.18
CA LEU A 34 -13.02 -1.27 -3.37
C LEU A 34 -12.25 -1.94 -4.52
N ALA A 35 -10.93 -2.11 -4.39
CA ALA A 35 -10.16 -2.82 -5.42
C ALA A 35 -10.57 -4.29 -5.49
N GLU A 36 -10.63 -4.85 -6.69
CA GLU A 36 -10.82 -6.30 -6.91
C GLU A 36 -9.48 -7.04 -6.72
N ASN A 37 -8.38 -6.40 -7.12
CA ASN A 37 -7.02 -6.94 -7.02
C ASN A 37 -6.33 -6.61 -5.67
N LYS A 38 -7.02 -6.80 -4.54
CA LYS A 38 -6.43 -6.52 -3.21
C LYS A 38 -5.19 -7.39 -2.98
N PRO A 39 -4.16 -6.89 -2.29
CA PRO A 39 -4.05 -5.58 -1.62
C PRO A 39 -3.65 -4.42 -2.54
N PHE A 40 -3.51 -4.65 -3.84
CA PHE A 40 -3.04 -3.67 -4.80
C PHE A 40 -4.15 -2.73 -5.28
N CYS A 41 -3.77 -1.50 -5.62
CA CYS A 41 -4.69 -0.54 -6.21
C CYS A 41 -4.88 -0.81 -7.70
N ASP A 42 -6.14 -0.84 -8.14
CA ASP A 42 -6.59 -1.09 -9.53
C ASP A 42 -7.35 0.12 -10.12
N GLY A 43 -7.36 1.27 -9.43
CA GLY A 43 -8.09 2.47 -9.84
C GLY A 43 -9.56 2.51 -9.42
N SER A 44 -10.10 1.48 -8.76
CA SER A 44 -11.49 1.42 -8.30
C SER A 44 -11.89 2.57 -7.37
N HIS A 45 -10.94 3.19 -6.68
CA HIS A 45 -11.19 4.37 -5.84
C HIS A 45 -11.76 5.56 -6.63
N GLY A 46 -11.30 5.80 -7.87
CA GLY A 46 -11.78 6.90 -8.69
C GLY A 46 -13.19 6.64 -9.22
N ARG A 47 -13.45 5.40 -9.69
CA ARG A 47 -14.74 4.97 -10.25
C ARG A 47 -15.88 5.03 -9.23
N ASN A 48 -15.57 4.83 -7.95
CA ASN A 48 -16.56 4.78 -6.86
C ASN A 48 -16.56 6.05 -5.99
N GLY A 49 -15.93 7.14 -6.43
CA GLY A 49 -15.98 8.42 -5.72
C GLY A 49 -15.30 8.42 -4.34
N PHE A 50 -14.35 7.51 -4.08
CA PHE A 50 -13.63 7.49 -2.81
C PHE A 50 -12.73 8.73 -2.67
N SER A 51 -13.15 9.66 -1.82
CA SER A 51 -12.37 10.84 -1.47
C SER A 51 -11.79 10.72 -0.07
N SER A 52 -10.46 10.74 0.02
CA SER A 52 -9.76 10.77 1.30
C SER A 52 -8.38 11.39 1.09
N GLN A 53 -8.13 12.49 1.80
CA GLN A 53 -6.85 13.18 1.82
C GLN A 53 -5.85 12.37 2.64
N CYS A 54 -4.77 11.92 2.01
CA CYS A 54 -3.59 11.40 2.71
C CYS A 54 -2.47 12.39 2.49
N LYS A 55 -2.14 13.15 3.54
CA LYS A 55 -0.93 13.97 3.56
C LYS A 55 0.18 13.16 4.22
N ALA A 56 1.34 13.13 3.59
CA ALA A 56 2.53 12.54 4.19
C ALA A 56 2.91 13.33 5.44
N ARG A 57 3.41 12.62 6.45
CA ARG A 57 3.96 13.18 7.68
C ARG A 57 5.05 12.25 8.19
N ASP A 58 5.97 12.80 8.96
CA ASP A 58 7.01 12.01 9.60
C ASP A 58 6.42 11.17 10.74
N LEU A 59 6.90 9.94 10.85
CA LEU A 59 6.63 9.07 12.00
C LEU A 59 7.71 9.31 13.05
N ALA A 60 7.31 9.31 14.32
CA ALA A 60 8.26 9.29 15.41
C ALA A 60 9.09 7.97 15.36
N PRO A 61 10.34 7.99 15.82
CA PRO A 61 11.15 6.78 15.92
C PRO A 61 10.43 5.68 16.73
N PRO A 62 10.60 4.40 16.36
CA PRO A 62 10.03 3.29 17.11
C PRO A 62 10.58 3.30 18.55
N GLN A 63 9.68 3.10 19.52
CA GLN A 63 10.07 2.99 20.92
C GLN A 63 10.82 1.67 21.15
N PRO A 64 11.92 1.65 21.91
CA PRO A 64 12.59 0.41 22.29
C PRO A 64 11.60 -0.55 22.96
N LYS A 65 11.60 -1.82 22.53
CA LYS A 65 10.86 -2.87 23.24
C LYS A 65 11.67 -3.21 24.50
N LEU A 66 11.06 -3.06 25.68
CA LEU A 66 11.59 -3.52 26.97
C LEU A 66 11.71 -5.04 27.00
#